data_AF-A0A661DJU8-F1
#
_entry.id   AF-A0A661DJU8-F1
#
_cell.length_a   1.000
_cell.length_b   1.000
_cell.length_c   1.000
_cell.angle_alpha   90.00
_cell.angle_beta   90.00
_cell.angle_gamma   90.00
#
_symmetry.space_group_name_H-M   'P 1'
#
loop_
_entity.id
_entity.type
_entity.pdbx_description
1 polymer ?
#
loop_
_entity_poly.entity_id
_entity_poly.type
_entity_poly.pdbx_seq_one_letter_code
_entity_poly.pdbx_strand_id
1 'polypeptide(L)'
;METVITCPLGSACEEIKDNKAHRCAWFIEMSGVDAQGNDHNSSKCAMAWMPILQVEMSGTNRGQTAAIESLRNETVKRQNIAIDSMRRLDVN
;
A
#
# COMPACT_ATOMS: atom_id res chain seq x y z
N MET A 1 0.58 -8.79 33.41
CA MET A 1 1.64 -9.17 32.46
C MET A 1 1.90 -7.96 31.60
N GLU A 2 3.13 -7.45 31.57
CA GLU A 2 3.50 -6.23 30.83
C GLU A 2 4.11 -6.62 29.49
N THR A 3 3.72 -5.92 28.43
CA THR A 3 4.22 -6.18 27.07
C THR A 3 5.39 -5.26 26.77
N VAL A 4 6.60 -5.82 26.66
CA VAL A 4 7.80 -5.08 26.25
C VAL A 4 7.92 -5.13 24.74
N ILE A 5 7.89 -3.98 24.08
CA ILE A 5 8.10 -3.88 22.63
C ILE A 5 9.60 -3.97 22.38
N THR A 6 10.03 -5.07 21.77
CA THR A 6 11.42 -5.28 21.35
C THR A 6 11.54 -5.33 19.83
N CYS A 7 12.65 -4.84 19.30
CA CYS A 7 12.93 -4.92 17.87
C CYS A 7 13.45 -6.33 17.52
N PRO A 8 12.94 -6.99 16.47
CA PRO A 8 13.40 -8.32 16.07
C PRO A 8 14.87 -8.34 15.62
N LEU A 9 15.43 -7.18 15.28
CA LEU A 9 16.85 -7.02 14.91
C LEU A 9 17.78 -6.88 16.12
N GLY A 10 17.26 -7.01 17.35
CA GLY A 10 18.05 -7.02 18.58
C GLY A 10 18.64 -5.67 18.98
N SER A 11 18.21 -4.57 18.35
CA SER A 11 18.65 -3.20 18.67
C SER A 11 17.47 -2.27 18.89
N ALA A 12 17.58 -1.34 19.84
CA ALA A 12 16.58 -0.29 20.03
C ALA A 12 16.68 0.76 18.92
N CYS A 13 15.54 1.17 18.35
CA CYS A 13 15.54 2.21 17.32
C CYS A 13 15.71 3.62 17.88
N GLU A 14 15.39 3.80 19.17
CA GLU A 14 15.73 4.96 19.98
C GLU A 14 16.09 4.45 21.39
N GLU A 15 17.24 4.88 21.91
CA GLU A 15 17.65 4.63 23.30
C GLU A 15 18.22 5.92 23.91
N ILE A 16 17.99 6.12 25.20
CA ILE A 16 18.64 7.20 25.95
C ILE A 16 19.85 6.59 26.66
N LYS A 17 21.04 7.01 26.23
CA LYS A 17 22.31 6.58 26.82
C LYS A 17 23.20 7.80 27.03
N ASP A 18 23.87 7.87 28.17
CA ASP A 18 24.79 8.97 28.51
C ASP A 18 24.17 10.38 28.35
N ASN A 19 22.89 10.51 28.74
CA ASN A 19 22.09 11.73 28.59
C ASN A 19 21.94 12.23 27.13
N LYS A 20 22.07 11.33 26.15
CA LYS A 20 21.89 11.57 24.72
C LYS A 20 20.88 10.60 24.13
N ALA A 21 20.05 11.09 23.22
CA ALA A 21 19.15 10.24 22.45
C ALA A 21 19.93 9.63 21.27
N HIS A 22 20.17 8.34 21.34
CA HIS A 22 20.74 7.57 20.25
C HIS A 22 19.60 7.04 19.39
N ARG A 23 19.47 7.56 18.17
CA ARG A 23 18.49 7.11 17.18
C ARG A 23 19.20 6.32 16.10
N CYS A 24 18.61 5.21 15.69
CA CYS A 24 19.10 4.48 14.53
C CYS A 24 18.91 5.30 13.25
N ALA A 25 19.69 4.99 12.20
CA ALA A 25 19.57 5.65 10.89
C ALA A 25 18.19 5.46 10.22
N TRP A 26 17.39 4.49 10.70
CA TRP A 26 16.05 4.19 10.19
C TRP A 26 14.93 4.75 11.07
N PHE A 27 15.26 5.63 12.01
CA PHE A 27 14.26 6.35 12.78
C PHE A 27 13.72 7.48 11.91
N ILE A 28 12.47 7.34 11.48
CA ILE A 28 11.83 8.24 10.52
C ILE A 28 10.59 8.87 11.15
N GLU A 29 10.34 10.11 10.79
CA GLU A 29 9.09 10.80 11.06
C GLU A 29 8.16 10.63 9.86
N MET A 30 6.93 10.20 10.12
CA MET A 30 5.92 10.02 9.09
C MET A 30 4.64 10.72 9.52
N SER A 31 4.10 11.50 8.59
CA SER A 31 2.83 12.18 8.74
C SER A 31 1.91 11.88 7.56
N GLY A 32 0.62 11.67 7.85
CA GLY A 32 -0.39 11.38 6.84
C GLY A 32 -1.52 10.50 7.35
N VAL A 33 -2.53 10.31 6.51
CA VAL A 33 -3.71 9.51 6.83
C VAL A 33 -3.59 8.15 6.14
N ASP A 34 -3.76 7.07 6.90
CA ASP A 34 -3.78 5.70 6.34
C ASP A 34 -5.13 5.38 5.63
N ALA A 35 -5.23 4.24 4.94
CA ALA A 35 -6.45 3.81 4.27
C ALA A 35 -7.60 3.47 5.24
N GLN A 36 -7.33 3.35 6.53
CA GLN A 36 -8.37 3.20 7.55
C GLN A 36 -8.87 4.56 8.05
N GLY A 37 -8.26 5.67 7.61
CA GLY A 37 -8.62 7.03 7.99
C GLY A 37 -7.94 7.51 9.27
N ASN A 38 -6.96 6.78 9.80
CA ASN A 38 -6.23 7.22 10.99
C ASN A 38 -5.16 8.23 10.60
N ASP A 39 -5.13 9.35 11.31
CA ASP A 39 -4.06 10.34 11.18
C ASP A 39 -2.83 9.88 11.96
N HIS A 40 -1.71 9.79 11.24
CA HIS A 40 -0.40 9.48 11.79
C HIS A 40 0.41 10.76 11.79
N ASN A 41 0.99 11.10 12.93
CA ASN A 41 2.03 12.12 13.04
C ASN A 41 3.01 11.68 14.14
N SER A 42 3.88 10.72 13.82
CA SER A 42 4.78 10.15 14.83
C SER A 42 6.13 9.73 14.24
N SER A 43 7.16 9.80 15.08
CA SER A 43 8.48 9.26 14.75
C SER A 43 8.61 7.85 15.28
N LYS A 44 8.93 6.90 14.40
CA LYS A 44 9.10 5.49 14.74
C LYS A 44 10.21 4.89 13.90
N CYS A 45 10.65 3.70 14.28
CA CYS A 45 11.51 2.89 13.43
C CYS A 45 10.81 2.56 12.10
N ALA A 46 11.54 2.59 10.98
CA ALA A 46 10.99 2.21 9.68
C ALA A 46 10.31 0.83 9.71
N MET A 47 10.84 -0.13 10.47
CA MET A 47 10.24 -1.45 10.63
C MET A 47 8.86 -1.43 11.28
N ALA A 48 8.58 -0.47 12.17
CA ALA A 48 7.26 -0.32 12.78
C ALA A 48 6.24 0.24 11.77
N TRP A 49 6.70 0.97 10.76
CA TRP A 49 5.85 1.49 9.67
C TRP A 49 5.54 0.44 8.60
N MET A 50 6.39 -0.58 8.46
CA MET A 50 6.26 -1.58 7.39
C MET A 50 4.88 -2.23 7.28
N PRO A 51 4.23 -2.70 8.36
CA PRO A 51 2.92 -3.32 8.25
C PRO A 51 1.86 -2.38 7.67
N ILE A 52 1.83 -1.12 8.12
CA ILE A 52 0.87 -0.11 7.65
C ILE A 52 1.13 0.20 6.17
N LEU A 53 2.39 0.50 5.81
CA LEU A 53 2.76 0.82 4.42
C LEU A 53 2.50 -0.34 3.45
N GLN A 54 2.66 -1.59 3.88
CA GLN A 54 2.37 -2.77 3.06
C GLN A 54 0.86 -2.94 2.83
N VAL A 55 0.03 -2.61 3.81
CA VAL A 55 -1.43 -2.59 3.66
C VAL A 55 -1.84 -1.53 2.64
N GLU A 56 -1.28 -0.32 2.71
CA GLU A 56 -1.51 0.76 1.73
C GLU A 56 -1.11 0.36 0.31
N MET A 57 0.08 -0.21 0.16
CA MET A 57 0.58 -0.71 -1.13
C MET A 57 -0.37 -1.76 -1.70
N SER A 58 -0.85 -2.68 -0.87
CA SER A 58 -1.81 -3.70 -1.27
C SER A 58 -3.16 -3.10 -1.67
N GLY A 59 -3.62 -2.05 -0.98
CA GLY A 59 -4.82 -1.29 -1.35
C GLY A 59 -4.70 -0.65 -2.72
N THR A 60 -3.58 0.03 -2.98
CA THR A 60 -3.29 0.66 -4.27
C THR A 60 -3.25 -0.36 -5.41
N ASN A 61 -2.59 -1.51 -5.20
CA ASN A 61 -2.53 -2.59 -6.19
C ASN A 61 -3.91 -3.18 -6.52
N ARG A 62 -4.79 -3.34 -5.52
CA ARG A 62 -6.19 -3.76 -5.76
C ARG A 62 -6.95 -2.74 -6.60
N GLY A 63 -6.77 -1.44 -6.32
CA GLY A 63 -7.37 -0.37 -7.12
C GLY A 63 -6.93 -0.39 -8.59
N GLN A 64 -5.63 -0.60 -8.84
CA GLN A 64 -5.10 -0.76 -10.19
C GLN A 64 -5.67 -1.98 -10.91
N THR A 65 -5.76 -3.11 -10.20
CA THR A 65 -6.32 -4.36 -10.76
C THR A 65 -7.77 -4.17 -11.20
N ALA A 66 -8.60 -3.55 -10.36
CA ALA A 66 -9.99 -3.26 -10.69
C ALA A 66 -10.13 -2.32 -11.91
N ALA A 67 -9.23 -1.33 -12.04
CA ALA A 67 -9.21 -0.45 -13.21
C ALA A 67 -8.85 -1.19 -14.50
N ILE A 68 -7.88 -2.11 -14.43
CA ILE A 68 -7.48 -2.96 -15.57
C ILE A 68 -8.62 -3.91 -15.96
N GLU A 69 -9.31 -4.51 -14.99
CA GLU A 69 -10.48 -5.36 -15.26
C GLU A 69 -11.61 -4.58 -15.95
N SER A 70 -11.89 -3.35 -15.49
CA SER A 70 -12.88 -2.46 -16.13
C SER A 70 -12.51 -2.14 -17.57
N LEU A 71 -11.24 -1.78 -17.83
CA LEU A 71 -10.72 -1.53 -19.17
C LEU A 71 -10.86 -2.77 -20.07
N ARG A 72 -10.56 -3.96 -19.53
CA ARG A 72 -10.72 -5.22 -20.26
C ARG A 72 -12.19 -5.46 -20.63
N ASN A 73 -13.11 -5.27 -19.70
CA ASN A 73 -14.55 -5.47 -19.93
C ASN A 73 -15.08 -4.54 -21.03
N GLU A 74 -14.73 -3.26 -20.98
CA GLU A 74 -15.14 -2.29 -22.00
C GLU A 74 -14.50 -2.58 -23.37
N THR A 75 -13.24 -3.05 -23.38
CA THR A 75 -12.57 -3.46 -24.63
C THR A 75 -13.27 -4.65 -25.28
N VAL A 76 -13.59 -5.70 -24.50
CA VAL A 76 -14.32 -6.89 -25.00
C VAL A 76 -15.70 -6.49 -25.51
N LYS A 77 -16.42 -5.61 -24.81
CA LYS A 77 -17.72 -5.10 -25.24
C LYS A 77 -17.64 -4.42 -26.62
N ARG A 78 -16.65 -3.54 -26.82
CA ARG A 78 -16.42 -2.86 -28.10
C ARG A 78 -16.03 -3.83 -29.21
N GLN A 79 -15.18 -4.81 -28.91
CA GLN A 79 -14.79 -5.86 -29.86
C GLN A 79 -15.99 -6.70 -30.29
N ASN A 80 -16.85 -7.12 -29.35
CA ASN A 80 -18.05 -7.88 -29.67
C ASN A 80 -19.00 -7.09 -30.58
N ILE A 81 -19.18 -5.79 -30.35
CA ILE A 81 -19.99 -4.91 -31.23
C ILE A 81 -19.40 -4.87 -32.64
N ALA A 82 -18.08 -4.73 -32.76
CA ALA A 82 -17.40 -4.70 -34.05
C ALA A 82 -17.47 -6.04 -34.80
N ILE A 83 -17.35 -7.17 -34.09
CA ILE A 83 -17.46 -8.50 -34.70
C ILE A 83 -18.90 -8.77 -35.14
N ASP A 84 -19.89 -8.41 -34.32
CA ASP A 84 -21.32 -8.58 -34.65
C ASP A 84 -21.73 -7.73 -35.87
N SER A 85 -21.21 -6.50 -35.99
CA SER A 85 -21.49 -5.68 -37.17
C SER A 85 -20.89 -6.27 -38.44
N MET A 86 -19.65 -6.81 -38.38
CA MET A 86 -19.04 -7.52 -39.52
C MET A 86 -19.85 -8.76 -39.90
N ARG A 87 -20.26 -9.57 -38.93
CA ARG A 87 -21.07 -10.77 -39.18
C ARG A 87 -22.40 -10.46 -39.87
N ARG A 88 -23.02 -9.31 -39.56
CA ARG A 88 -24.25 -8.88 -40.24
C ARG A 88 -24.02 -8.46 -41.69
N LEU A 89 -22.81 -8.01 -42.04
CA LEU A 89 -22.46 -7.67 -43.41
C LEU A 89 -22.22 -8.92 -44.28
N ASP A 90 -21.71 -10.01 -43.71
CA ASP A 90 -21.44 -11.27 -44.43
C ASP A 90 -22.70 -12.10 -44.77
N VAL A 91 -23.89 -11.72 -44.28
CA VAL A 91 -25.17 -12.44 -44.48
C VAL A 91 -26.07 -11.77 -45.54
N ASN A 92 -25.66 -10.63 -46.11
CA ASN A 92 -26.30 -9.96 -47.25
C ASN A 92 -25.46 -10.13 -48.53
#